data_AF-A0A5B6WRC4-F1
#
_entry.id   AF-A0A5B6WRC4-F1
#
_cell.length_a   1.000
_cell.length_b   1.000
_cell.length_c   1.000
_cell.angle_alpha   90.00
_cell.angle_beta   90.00
_cell.angle_gamma   90.00
#
_symmetry.space_group_name_H-M   'P 1'
#
loop_
_entity.id
_entity.type
_entity.pdbx_description
1 polymer ?
#
loop_
_entity_poly.entity_id
_entity_poly.type
_entity_poly.pdbx_seq_one_letter_code
_entity_poly.pdbx_strand_id
1 'polypeptide(L)'
;MSTVPSNDELNLDFIDNCITEDMNSRLTREFTDKEILEAFNQMDPRKAPGIDGLSSVDVIKFYYDVLNGNKDVASLNGTMIILIPKTKDPKDMFNFRPISLCRVLYKIISKVLANRLKTTLLICIS
;
A
#
# COMPACT_ATOMS: atom_id res chain seq x y z
N MET A 1 -16.25 15.55 36.24
CA MET A 1 -16.46 14.67 35.08
C MET A 1 -17.06 15.52 33.98
N SER A 2 -16.23 16.10 33.12
CA SER A 2 -16.69 16.88 31.97
C SER A 2 -16.94 15.92 30.80
N THR A 3 -18.17 15.90 30.35
CA THR A 3 -18.66 15.21 29.16
C THR A 3 -18.00 15.80 27.91
N VAL A 4 -17.28 14.98 27.16
CA VAL A 4 -16.87 15.28 25.78
C VAL A 4 -18.14 15.28 24.93
N PRO A 5 -18.48 16.35 24.20
CA PRO A 5 -19.56 16.29 23.22
C PRO A 5 -19.05 15.53 21.98
N SER A 6 -19.51 14.29 21.84
CA SER A 6 -19.37 13.49 20.63
C SER A 6 -20.56 13.77 19.72
N ASN A 7 -20.31 14.47 18.61
CA ASN A 7 -20.93 14.31 17.29
C ASN A 7 -20.82 15.63 16.53
N ASP A 8 -19.69 15.83 15.86
CA ASP A 8 -19.71 16.55 14.59
C ASP A 8 -20.39 15.61 13.59
N GLU A 9 -21.72 15.56 13.59
CA GLU A 9 -22.49 14.92 12.53
C GLU A 9 -22.17 15.68 11.24
N LEU A 10 -21.26 15.12 10.45
CA LEU A 10 -20.97 15.60 9.11
C LEU A 10 -22.29 15.52 8.34
N ASN A 11 -22.86 16.68 7.99
CA ASN A 11 -24.01 16.74 7.10
C ASN A 11 -23.50 16.35 5.69
N LEU A 12 -23.90 15.16 5.24
CA LEU A 12 -23.54 14.59 3.94
C LEU A 12 -24.68 14.73 2.91
N ASP A 13 -25.71 15.54 3.20
CA ASP A 13 -26.92 15.63 2.37
C ASP A 13 -26.63 16.18 0.95
N PHE A 14 -25.49 16.84 0.78
CA PHE A 14 -25.01 17.37 -0.50
C PHE A 14 -24.02 16.46 -1.23
N ILE A 15 -23.71 15.28 -0.68
CA ILE A 15 -22.82 14.30 -1.30
C ILE A 15 -23.66 13.23 -1.95
N ASP A 16 -23.69 13.22 -3.28
CA ASP A 16 -24.36 12.17 -4.03
C ASP A 16 -23.73 10.81 -3.75
N ASN A 17 -24.57 9.83 -3.42
CA ASN A 17 -24.11 8.47 -3.21
C ASN A 17 -23.73 7.83 -4.56
N CYS A 18 -22.44 7.83 -4.86
CA CYS A 18 -21.87 7.25 -6.07
C CYS A 18 -21.40 5.79 -5.90
N ILE A 19 -21.44 5.24 -4.68
CA ILE A 19 -21.01 3.86 -4.39
C ILE A 19 -22.23 2.98 -4.18
N THR A 20 -22.49 2.09 -5.14
CA THR A 20 -23.56 1.08 -4.97
C THR A 20 -23.16 -0.01 -3.99
N GLU A 21 -24.14 -0.75 -3.48
CA GLU A 21 -23.91 -1.88 -2.58
C GLU A 21 -23.03 -2.97 -3.22
N ASP A 22 -23.21 -3.22 -4.53
CA ASP A 22 -22.36 -4.14 -5.30
C ASP A 22 -20.89 -3.66 -5.34
N MET A 23 -20.67 -2.37 -5.58
CA MET A 23 -19.33 -1.78 -5.57
C MET A 23 -18.70 -1.91 -4.19
N ASN A 24 -19.44 -1.60 -3.14
CA ASN A 24 -18.96 -1.74 -1.77
C ASN A 24 -18.60 -3.20 -1.45
N SER A 25 -19.49 -4.14 -1.75
CA SER A 25 -19.26 -5.59 -1.58
C SER A 25 -17.98 -6.06 -2.31
N ARG A 26 -17.75 -5.57 -3.53
CA ARG A 26 -16.54 -5.87 -4.30
C ARG A 26 -15.27 -5.27 -3.72
N LEU A 27 -15.36 -4.09 -3.10
CA LEU A 27 -14.22 -3.41 -2.45
C LEU A 27 -13.85 -4.07 -1.12
N THR A 28 -14.85 -4.51 -0.34
CA THR A 28 -14.68 -5.03 1.02
C THR A 28 -14.49 -6.54 1.10
N ARG A 29 -14.70 -7.29 0.00
CA ARG A 29 -14.45 -8.74 -0.04
C ARG A 29 -12.98 -9.07 0.29
N GLU A 30 -12.71 -10.31 0.67
CA GLU A 30 -11.34 -10.77 0.91
C GLU A 30 -10.44 -10.62 -0.34
N PHE A 31 -9.16 -10.37 -0.11
CA PHE A 31 -8.14 -10.37 -1.15
C PHE A 31 -7.79 -11.79 -1.55
N THR A 32 -7.58 -12.01 -2.85
CA THR A 32 -7.26 -13.32 -3.40
C THR A 32 -5.80 -13.40 -3.85
N ASP A 33 -5.23 -14.60 -3.84
CA ASP A 33 -3.88 -14.87 -4.35
C ASP A 33 -3.70 -14.41 -5.80
N LYS A 34 -4.78 -14.47 -6.60
CA LYS A 34 -4.81 -13.99 -7.98
C LYS A 34 -4.58 -12.48 -8.07
N GLU A 35 -5.25 -11.69 -7.22
CA GLU A 35 -5.06 -10.23 -7.19
C GLU A 35 -3.63 -9.87 -6.78
N ILE A 36 -3.05 -10.62 -5.84
CA ILE A 36 -1.68 -10.44 -5.37
C ILE A 36 -0.68 -10.78 -6.48
N LEU A 37 -0.86 -11.92 -7.15
CA LEU A 37 0.00 -12.36 -8.26
C LEU A 37 -0.09 -11.41 -9.46
N GLU A 38 -1.29 -10.91 -9.76
CA GLU A 38 -1.48 -9.91 -10.81
C GLU A 38 -0.73 -8.61 -10.47
N ALA A 39 -0.86 -8.11 -9.24
CA ALA A 39 -0.12 -6.93 -8.79
C ALA A 39 1.40 -7.14 -8.85
N PHE A 40 1.88 -8.33 -8.49
CA PHE A 40 3.29 -8.72 -8.59
C PHE A 40 3.78 -8.65 -10.04
N ASN A 41 3.04 -9.25 -10.98
CA ASN A 41 3.40 -9.29 -12.40
C ASN A 41 3.32 -7.91 -13.08
N GLN A 42 2.53 -6.98 -12.54
CA GLN A 42 2.44 -5.61 -13.03
C GLN A 42 3.61 -4.72 -12.56
N MET A 43 4.48 -5.18 -11.66
CA MET A 43 5.64 -4.41 -11.25
C MET A 43 6.79 -4.48 -12.27
N ASP A 44 7.59 -3.41 -12.35
CA ASP A 44 8.75 -3.36 -13.26
C ASP A 44 9.74 -4.50 -12.92
N PRO A 45 10.08 -5.39 -13.87
CA PRO A 45 10.98 -6.51 -13.64
C PRO A 45 12.37 -6.08 -13.14
N ARG A 46 12.81 -4.85 -13.47
CA ARG A 46 14.09 -4.28 -13.00
C ARG A 46 14.05 -3.82 -11.55
N LYS A 47 12.85 -3.73 -10.96
CA LYS A 47 12.61 -3.49 -9.54
C LYS A 47 12.34 -4.80 -8.80
N ALA A 48 12.83 -5.92 -9.35
CA ALA A 48 12.74 -7.25 -8.77
C ALA A 48 12.90 -7.18 -7.25
N PRO A 49 12.11 -7.94 -6.47
CA PRO A 49 12.29 -8.06 -5.03
C PRO A 49 13.63 -8.74 -4.76
N GLY A 50 14.72 -8.00 -4.89
CA GLY A 50 16.02 -8.42 -4.44
C GLY A 50 16.05 -8.24 -2.94
N ILE A 51 15.51 -9.20 -2.19
CA ILE A 51 16.02 -9.56 -0.85
C ILE A 51 15.43 -10.90 -0.35
N ASP A 52 16.33 -11.81 0.04
CA ASP A 52 16.19 -12.78 1.15
C ASP A 52 15.69 -14.22 0.94
N GLY A 53 15.75 -14.80 -0.27
CA GLY A 53 15.64 -16.27 -0.39
C GLY A 53 14.31 -16.89 0.09
N LEU A 54 13.26 -16.08 0.21
CA LEU A 54 11.90 -16.52 0.50
C LEU A 54 11.28 -17.11 -0.77
N SER A 55 10.60 -18.25 -0.64
CA SER A 55 9.86 -18.83 -1.76
C SER A 55 8.70 -17.90 -2.14
N SER A 56 8.36 -17.82 -3.43
CA SER A 56 7.23 -17.01 -3.92
C SER A 56 5.92 -17.32 -3.20
N VAL A 57 5.77 -18.54 -2.66
CA VAL A 57 4.58 -19.01 -1.93
C VAL A 57 4.49 -18.37 -0.54
N ASP A 58 5.58 -18.35 0.21
CA ASP A 58 5.61 -17.74 1.56
C ASP A 58 5.33 -16.24 1.51
N VAL A 59 5.80 -15.60 0.42
CA VAL A 59 5.59 -14.19 0.15
C VAL A 59 4.12 -13.89 -0.19
N ILE A 60 3.45 -14.72 -1.00
CA ILE A 60 2.02 -14.55 -1.31
C ILE A 60 1.17 -14.72 -0.05
N LYS A 61 1.43 -15.76 0.75
CA LYS A 61 0.72 -15.98 2.01
C LYS A 61 0.88 -14.81 2.97
N PHE A 62 2.09 -14.28 3.08
CA PHE A 62 2.35 -13.09 3.88
C PHE A 62 1.49 -11.88 3.43
N TYR A 63 1.39 -11.62 2.13
CA TYR A 63 0.54 -10.54 1.63
C TYR A 63 -0.94 -10.78 1.89
N TYR A 64 -1.40 -12.02 1.69
CA TYR A 64 -2.78 -12.40 1.97
C TYR A 64 -3.14 -12.08 3.42
N ASP A 65 -2.30 -12.50 4.37
CA ASP A 65 -2.51 -12.29 5.79
C ASP A 65 -2.53 -10.79 6.14
N VAL A 66 -1.64 -10.01 5.53
CA VAL A 66 -1.60 -8.55 5.77
C VAL A 66 -2.81 -7.85 5.17
N LEU A 67 -3.20 -8.17 3.93
CA LEU A 67 -4.29 -7.53 3.21
C LEU A 67 -5.66 -7.82 3.83
N ASN A 68 -5.84 -9.03 4.38
CA ASN A 68 -7.07 -9.43 5.05
C ASN A 68 -7.08 -9.12 6.56
N GLY A 69 -6.09 -8.40 7.07
CA GLY A 69 -6.05 -7.95 8.47
C GLY A 69 -5.61 -9.01 9.49
N ASN A 70 -5.12 -10.17 9.03
CA ASN A 70 -4.58 -11.23 9.89
C ASN A 70 -3.18 -10.91 10.41
N LYS A 71 -2.47 -9.94 9.80
CA LYS A 71 -1.12 -9.56 10.19
C LYS A 71 -0.90 -8.05 10.09
N ASP A 72 -0.19 -7.50 11.08
CA ASP A 72 0.10 -6.08 11.15
C ASP A 72 1.19 -5.63 10.15
N VAL A 73 0.87 -4.57 9.41
CA VAL A 73 1.78 -3.84 8.52
C VAL A 73 2.88 -3.10 9.27
N ALA A 74 2.76 -2.84 10.58
CA ALA A 74 3.77 -2.08 11.33
C ALA A 74 5.16 -2.74 11.26
N SER A 75 5.19 -4.07 11.22
CA SER A 75 6.42 -4.86 11.02
C SER A 75 7.13 -4.59 9.68
N LEU A 76 6.42 -4.01 8.70
CA LEU A 76 6.89 -3.65 7.37
C LEU A 76 7.30 -2.17 7.24
N ASN A 77 6.92 -1.32 8.19
CA ASN A 77 7.12 0.13 8.13
C ASN A 77 8.59 0.55 8.34
N GLY A 78 9.50 -0.40 8.60
CA GLY A 78 10.94 -0.16 8.59
C GLY A 78 11.41 0.27 7.20
N THR A 79 11.80 1.54 7.06
CA THR A 79 12.35 2.10 5.83
C THR A 79 13.86 2.05 5.86
N MET A 80 14.48 1.46 4.84
CA MET A 80 15.93 1.53 4.68
C MET A 80 16.29 2.84 4.01
N ILE A 81 17.08 3.68 4.68
CA ILE A 81 17.61 4.91 4.09
C ILE A 81 18.97 4.58 3.46
N ILE A 82 19.07 4.70 2.14
CA ILE A 82 20.35 4.61 1.42
C ILE A 82 20.84 6.02 1.10
N LEU A 83 22.10 6.29 1.36
CA LEU A 83 22.75 7.55 1.01
C LEU A 83 23.48 7.40 -0.33
N ILE A 84 23.03 8.13 -1.36
CA ILE A 84 23.72 8.18 -2.66
C ILE A 84 24.66 9.38 -2.69
N PRO A 85 25.97 9.19 -2.93
CA PRO A 85 26.92 10.28 -3.13
C PRO A 85 26.51 11.21 -4.29
N LYS A 86 26.57 12.53 -4.07
CA LYS A 86 26.42 13.55 -5.12
C LYS A 86 27.73 13.82 -5.85
N THR A 87 28.86 13.56 -5.20
CA THR A 87 30.22 13.85 -5.68
C THR A 87 31.12 12.64 -5.48
N LYS A 88 32.29 12.64 -6.12
CA LYS A 88 33.21 11.49 -6.19
C LYS A 88 33.91 11.17 -4.86
N ASP A 89 34.03 12.15 -3.96
CA ASP A 89 34.66 12.04 -2.64
C ASP A 89 33.85 12.86 -1.62
N PRO A 90 32.70 12.35 -1.14
CA PRO A 90 31.81 13.09 -0.25
C PRO A 90 32.38 13.12 1.18
N LYS A 91 32.70 14.32 1.68
CA LYS A 91 33.23 14.52 3.05
C LYS A 91 32.16 14.93 4.06
N ASP A 92 31.17 15.71 3.63
CA ASP A 92 30.04 16.15 4.45
C ASP A 92 28.73 15.39 4.14
N MET A 93 27.86 15.26 5.15
CA MET A 93 26.53 14.65 4.98
C MET A 93 25.66 15.33 3.92
N PHE A 94 25.85 16.64 3.69
CA PHE A 94 25.14 17.39 2.63
C PHE A 94 25.49 16.91 1.22
N ASN A 95 26.61 16.22 1.04
CA ASN A 95 27.02 15.63 -0.23
C ASN A 95 26.31 14.31 -0.54
N PHE A 96 25.39 13.86 0.31
CA PHE A 96 24.57 12.69 0.05
C PHE A 96 23.13 13.08 -0.25
N ARG A 97 22.47 12.29 -1.11
CA ARG A 97 21.01 12.30 -1.28
C ARG A 97 20.44 11.08 -0.54
N PRO A 98 19.64 11.28 0.52
CA PRO A 98 18.94 10.16 1.14
C PRO A 98 17.84 9.67 0.19
N ILE A 99 17.80 8.36 -0.02
CA ILE A 99 16.70 7.67 -0.69
C ILE A 99 16.09 6.70 0.32
N SER A 100 14.81 6.91 0.61
CA SER A 100 14.00 5.98 1.37
C SER A 100 13.61 4.80 0.47
N LEU A 101 14.24 3.66 0.70
CA LEU A 101 13.79 2.39 0.16
C LEU A 101 12.72 1.80 1.07
N CYS A 102 11.46 1.96 0.67
CA CYS A 102 10.38 1.12 1.19
C CYS A 102 10.62 -0.33 0.75
N ARG A 103 10.38 -1.29 1.66
CA ARG A 103 10.41 -2.72 1.36
C ARG A 103 9.48 -2.99 0.17
N VAL A 104 9.93 -3.82 -0.78
CA VAL A 104 9.13 -4.19 -1.98
C VAL A 104 7.75 -4.74 -1.58
N LEU A 105 7.65 -5.30 -0.38
CA LEU A 105 6.41 -5.72 0.27
C LEU A 105 5.33 -4.63 0.29
N TYR A 106 5.68 -3.40 0.70
CA TYR A 106 4.75 -2.28 0.76
C TYR A 106 4.25 -1.87 -0.63
N LYS A 107 5.12 -1.96 -1.65
CA LYS A 107 4.76 -1.61 -3.03
C LYS A 107 3.73 -2.57 -3.60
N ILE A 108 3.83 -3.87 -3.29
CA ILE A 108 2.88 -4.87 -3.74
C ILE A 108 1.53 -4.66 -3.06
N ILE A 109 1.50 -4.49 -1.73
CA ILE A 109 0.26 -4.20 -0.98
C ILE A 109 -0.44 -2.96 -1.56
N SER A 110 0.31 -1.87 -1.73
CA SER A 110 -0.22 -0.63 -2.31
C SER A 110 -0.78 -0.84 -3.73
N LYS A 111 -0.12 -1.66 -4.54
CA LYS A 111 -0.54 -1.97 -5.91
C LYS A 111 -1.82 -2.80 -5.94
N VAL A 112 -1.97 -3.78 -5.06
CA VAL A 112 -3.20 -4.57 -4.92
C VAL A 112 -4.38 -3.67 -4.56
N LEU A 113 -4.21 -2.79 -3.56
CA LEU A 113 -5.23 -1.82 -3.14
C LEU A 113 -5.61 -0.87 -4.28
N ALA A 114 -4.62 -0.31 -4.97
CA ALA A 114 -4.84 0.59 -6.09
C ALA A 114 -5.61 -0.09 -7.23
N ASN A 115 -5.28 -1.34 -7.55
CA ASN A 115 -5.97 -2.10 -8.59
C ASN A 115 -7.46 -2.32 -8.24
N ARG A 116 -7.77 -2.57 -6.97
CA ARG A 116 -9.15 -2.74 -6.51
C ARG A 116 -9.93 -1.43 -6.57
N LEU A 117 -9.34 -0.34 -6.07
CA LEU A 117 -9.94 1.00 -6.07
C LEU A 117 -10.14 1.57 -7.48
N LYS A 118 -9.25 1.26 -8.44
CA LYS A 118 -9.26 1.83 -9.79
C LYS A 118 -10.63 1.77 -10.48
N THR A 119 -11.36 0.67 -10.30
CA THR A 119 -12.66 0.48 -10.95
C THR A 119 -13.75 1.37 -10.37
N THR A 120 -13.66 1.68 -9.08
CA THR A 120 -14.67 2.45 -8.34
C THR A 120 -14.34 3.94 -8.38
N LEU A 121 -13.06 4.31 -8.28
CA LEU A 121 -12.63 5.70 -8.30
C LEU A 121 -13.15 6.43 -9.54
N LEU A 122 -13.07 5.80 -10.72
CA LEU A 122 -13.56 6.37 -11.99
C LEU A 122 -15.04 6.80 -11.95
N ILE A 123 -15.85 6.19 -11.09
CA ILE A 123 -17.28 6.51 -10.94
C ILE A 123 -17.46 7.70 -9.99
N CYS A 124 -16.60 7.83 -8.98
CA CYS A 124 -16.70 8.85 -7.93
C CYS A 124 -16.13 10.22 -8.31
N ILE A 125 -15.22 10.28 -9.29
CA ILE A 125 -14.53 11.52 -9.70
C ILE A 125 -14.93 11.99 -11.11
N SER A 126 -16.10 11.56 -11.59
CA SER A 126 -16.66 12.01 -12.88
C SER A 126 -17.40 13.34 -12.79
#